data_AF-A0A835K8V8-F1
#
_entry.id   AF-A0A835K8V8-F1
#
_cell.length_a   1.000
_cell.length_b   1.000
_cell.length_c   1.000
_cell.angle_alpha   90.00
_cell.angle_beta   90.00
_cell.angle_gamma   90.00
#
_symmetry.space_group_name_H-M   'P 1'
#
loop_
_entity.id
_entity.type
_entity.pdbx_description
1 polymer ?
#
loop_
_entity_poly.entity_id
_entity_poly.type
_entity_poly.pdbx_seq_one_letter_code
_entity_poly.pdbx_strand_id
1 'polypeptide(L)'
;MAAERVTIGHEEAVDFVRKVQKHINKETYKDLTMILFAFSNKRKDVVDVYRDVVELFADYPDLLDDFHRFLPTSVVIADLESKFHILNI
;
A
#
# COMPACT_ATOMS: atom_id res chain seq x y z
N MET A 1 30.27 3.79 14.44
CA MET A 1 29.68 4.87 13.63
C MET A 1 28.32 4.39 13.14
N ALA A 2 27.32 5.27 13.28
CA ALA A 2 25.97 5.26 12.71
C ALA A 2 25.14 3.97 12.77
N ALA A 3 24.29 3.89 13.80
CA ALA A 3 23.02 3.19 13.69
C ALA A 3 22.08 4.02 12.79
N GLU A 4 22.13 3.80 11.48
CA GLU A 4 21.14 4.33 10.52
C GLU A 4 19.86 3.49 10.64
N ARG A 5 19.21 3.61 11.80
CA ARG A 5 17.94 2.94 12.08
C ARG A 5 16.82 3.69 11.36
N VAL A 6 16.46 3.20 10.18
CA VAL A 6 15.08 3.16 9.65
C VAL A 6 14.27 4.44 9.89
N THR A 7 14.72 5.58 9.37
CA THR A 7 13.86 6.77 9.18
C THR A 7 13.30 6.84 7.75
N ILE A 8 13.92 6.08 6.84
CA ILE A 8 13.65 6.01 5.40
C ILE A 8 12.14 5.86 5.12
N GLY A 9 11.43 4.99 5.85
CA GLY A 9 10.01 4.74 5.61
C GLY A 9 9.06 5.91 5.91
N HIS A 10 9.40 6.85 6.80
CA HIS A 10 8.50 7.97 7.12
C HIS A 10 8.62 9.10 6.09
N GLU A 11 9.85 9.49 5.75
CA GLU A 11 10.08 10.53 4.73
C GLU A 11 9.61 10.07 3.36
N GLU A 12 9.92 8.82 2.97
CA GLU A 12 9.40 8.24 1.73
C GLU A 12 7.86 8.19 1.72
N ALA A 13 7.21 7.86 2.84
CA ALA A 13 5.73 7.81 2.90
C ALA A 13 5.10 9.19 2.74
N VAL A 14 5.73 10.22 3.31
CA VAL A 14 5.28 11.62 3.15
C VAL A 14 5.42 12.05 1.69
N ASP A 15 6.53 11.72 1.02
CA ASP A 15 6.71 12.05 -0.39
C ASP A 15 5.80 11.23 -1.32
N PHE A 16 5.52 9.98 -0.98
CA PHE A 16 4.52 9.16 -1.66
C PHE A 16 3.13 9.78 -1.58
N VAL A 17 2.68 10.17 -0.39
CA VAL A 17 1.36 10.82 -0.22
C VAL A 17 1.29 12.13 -1.00
N ARG A 18 2.37 12.92 -1.05
CA ARG A 18 2.44 14.14 -1.88
C ARG A 18 2.39 13.83 -3.38
N LYS A 19 3.04 12.76 -3.83
CA LYS A 19 3.03 12.30 -5.23
C LYS A 19 1.63 11.85 -5.63
N VAL A 20 1.01 11.00 -4.82
CA VAL A 20 -0.41 10.58 -4.89
C VAL A 20 -1.33 11.80 -4.96
N GLN A 21 -1.15 12.80 -4.08
CA GLN A 21 -1.99 14.00 -4.08
C GLN A 21 -1.84 14.86 -5.35
N LYS A 22 -0.68 14.82 -6.02
CA LYS A 22 -0.41 15.59 -7.25
C LYS A 22 -0.84 14.87 -8.52
N HIS A 23 -0.69 13.56 -8.57
CA HIS A 23 -0.89 12.77 -9.78
C HIS A 23 -2.32 12.26 -9.94
N ILE A 24 -3.07 12.14 -8.84
CA ILE A 24 -4.41 11.55 -8.87
C ILE A 24 -5.48 12.59 -8.63
N ASN A 25 -6.65 12.36 -9.21
CA ASN A 25 -7.82 13.21 -9.01
C ASN A 25 -8.33 13.13 -7.55
N LYS A 26 -9.17 14.09 -7.16
CA LYS A 26 -9.73 14.15 -5.80
C LYS A 26 -10.61 12.94 -5.47
N GLU A 27 -11.20 12.29 -6.48
CA GLU A 27 -12.10 11.15 -6.30
C GLU A 27 -11.31 9.88 -5.93
N THR A 28 -10.28 9.54 -6.71
CA THR A 28 -9.38 8.41 -6.43
C THR A 28 -8.62 8.61 -5.12
N TYR A 29 -8.22 9.84 -4.77
CA TYR A 29 -7.64 10.12 -3.44
C TYR A 29 -8.64 9.82 -2.31
N LYS A 30 -9.92 10.17 -2.49
CA LYS A 30 -10.96 9.88 -1.51
C LYS A 30 -11.19 8.37 -1.38
N ASP A 31 -11.16 7.63 -2.48
CA ASP A 31 -11.28 6.17 -2.48
C ASP A 31 -10.10 5.50 -1.76
N LEU A 32 -8.86 5.95 -2.01
CA LEU A 32 -7.68 5.50 -1.26
C LEU A 32 -7.86 5.71 0.25
N THR A 33 -8.29 6.91 0.63
CA THR A 33 -8.52 7.26 2.04
C THR A 33 -9.62 6.41 2.66
N MET A 34 -10.65 6.07 1.89
CA MET A 34 -11.75 5.20 2.32
C MET A 34 -11.29 3.75 2.54
N ILE A 35 -10.42 3.24 1.66
CA ILE A 35 -9.81 1.90 1.81
C ILE A 35 -8.93 1.86 3.07
N LEU A 36 -8.06 2.86 3.27
CA LEU A 36 -7.21 2.97 4.46
C LEU A 36 -8.02 3.13 5.76
N PHE A 37 -9.13 3.87 5.70
CA PHE A 37 -10.06 3.99 6.82
C PHE A 37 -10.75 2.65 7.13
N ALA A 38 -11.13 1.87 6.11
CA ALA A 38 -11.71 0.54 6.31
C ALA A 38 -10.72 -0.45 6.95
N PHE A 39 -9.44 -0.40 6.56
CA PHE A 39 -8.36 -1.15 7.20
C PHE A 39 -8.19 -0.76 8.67
N SER A 40 -8.10 0.54 8.95
CA SER A 40 -7.88 1.09 10.30
C SER A 40 -9.02 0.74 11.26
N ASN A 41 -10.25 0.65 10.74
CA ASN A 41 -11.43 0.21 11.49
C ASN A 41 -11.58 -1.32 11.59
N LYS A 42 -10.58 -2.10 11.15
CA LYS A 42 -10.60 -3.57 11.10
C LYS A 42 -11.80 -4.15 10.33
N ARG A 43 -12.34 -3.39 9.37
CA ARG A 43 -13.47 -3.83 8.54
C ARG A 43 -13.03 -4.60 7.29
N LYS A 44 -11.79 -4.42 6.86
CA LYS A 44 -11.17 -5.14 5.74
C LYS A 44 -9.84 -5.76 6.17
N ASP A 45 -9.58 -6.98 5.68
CA ASP A 45 -8.29 -7.64 5.87
C ASP A 45 -7.21 -6.96 5.03
N VAL A 46 -5.93 -7.18 5.37
CA VAL A 46 -4.80 -6.64 4.61
C VAL A 46 -4.85 -7.07 3.13
N VAL A 47 -5.36 -8.27 2.84
CA VAL A 47 -5.48 -8.79 1.47
C VAL A 47 -6.54 -8.02 0.66
N ASP A 48 -7.70 -7.76 1.26
CA ASP A 48 -8.76 -6.99 0.59
C ASP A 48 -8.32 -5.54 0.33
N VAL A 49 -7.64 -4.95 1.30
CA VAL A 49 -7.06 -3.60 1.17
C VAL A 49 -6.04 -3.55 0.06
N TYR A 50 -5.16 -4.55 -0.01
CA TYR A 50 -4.17 -4.64 -1.07
C TYR A 50 -4.82 -4.77 -2.45
N ARG A 51 -5.82 -5.65 -2.60
CA ARG A 51 -6.57 -5.79 -3.86
C ARG A 51 -7.22 -4.47 -4.28
N ASP A 52 -7.91 -3.80 -3.36
CA ASP A 52 -8.57 -2.54 -3.67
C ASP A 52 -7.57 -1.44 -4.06
N VAL A 53 -6.38 -1.41 -3.44
CA VAL A 53 -5.30 -0.46 -3.78
C VAL A 53 -4.70 -0.78 -5.15
N VAL A 54 -4.54 -2.06 -5.50
CA VAL A 54 -4.07 -2.50 -6.82
C VAL A 54 -5.06 -2.09 -7.91
N GLU A 55 -6.36 -2.28 -7.69
CA GLU A 55 -7.40 -1.84 -8.63
C GLU A 55 -7.44 -0.31 -8.73
N LEU A 56 -7.29 0.40 -7.61
CA LEU A 56 -7.31 1.86 -7.57
C LEU A 56 -6.12 2.50 -8.31
N PHE A 57 -4.97 1.84 -8.29
CA PHE A 57 -3.75 2.28 -8.97
C PHE A 57 -3.46 1.52 -10.27
N ALA A 58 -4.45 0.82 -10.85
CA ALA A 58 -4.27 0.07 -12.09
C ALA A 58 -3.79 0.96 -13.26
N ASP A 59 -4.27 2.19 -13.35
CA ASP A 59 -3.82 3.20 -14.33
C ASP A 59 -2.54 3.95 -13.91
N TYR A 60 -2.01 3.67 -12.70
CA TYR A 60 -0.86 4.36 -12.11
C TYR A 60 0.18 3.37 -11.57
N PRO A 61 0.85 2.59 -12.44
CA PRO A 61 1.80 1.56 -12.04
C PRO A 61 2.96 2.10 -11.19
N ASP A 62 3.42 3.33 -11.44
CA ASP A 62 4.48 3.98 -10.64
C ASP A 62 4.09 4.17 -9.17
N LEU A 63 2.80 4.42 -8.87
CA LEU A 63 2.32 4.59 -7.51
C LEU A 63 2.16 3.25 -6.79
N LEU A 64 1.85 2.21 -7.54
CA LEU A 64 1.69 0.85 -7.04
C LEU A 64 3.04 0.25 -6.63
N ASP A 65 4.09 0.50 -7.42
CA ASP A 65 5.47 0.10 -7.10
C ASP A 65 5.98 0.81 -5.83
N ASP A 66 5.76 2.12 -5.73
CA ASP A 66 6.06 2.88 -4.51
C ASP A 66 5.28 2.30 -3.30
N PHE A 67 3.99 1.96 -3.47
CA PHE A 67 3.17 1.34 -2.42
C PHE A 67 3.75 0.01 -1.92
N HIS A 68 4.24 -0.85 -2.80
CA HIS A 68 4.89 -2.11 -2.42
C HIS A 68 6.15 -1.91 -1.60
N ARG A 69 6.86 -0.81 -1.83
CA ARG A 69 8.06 -0.43 -1.09
C ARG A 69 7.75 -0.01 0.35
N PHE A 70 6.54 0.48 0.61
CA PHE A 70 6.04 0.77 1.97
C PHE A 70 5.55 -0.46 2.72
N LEU A 71 5.32 -1.58 2.05
CA LEU A 71 5.00 -2.84 2.72
C LEU A 71 6.29 -3.44 3.29
N PRO A 72 6.35 -3.77 4.60
CA PRO A 72 7.49 -4.47 5.15
C PRO A 72 7.59 -5.84 4.48
N THR A 73 8.54 -5.93 3.54
CA THR A 73 8.76 -7.02 2.57
C THR A 73 8.86 -8.41 3.22
N SER A 74 9.16 -8.49 4.51
CA SER A 74 9.37 -9.74 5.23
C SER A 74 8.13 -10.33 5.93
N VAL A 75 7.11 -9.53 6.25
CA VAL A 75 5.92 -10.02 6.99
C VAL A 75 4.71 -10.16 6.08
N VAL A 76 4.49 -9.20 5.18
CA VAL A 76 3.26 -9.16 4.38
C VAL A 76 3.38 -10.03 3.13
N ILE A 77 4.54 -10.07 2.47
CA ILE A 77 4.73 -10.89 1.27
C ILE A 77 4.70 -12.38 1.61
N ALA A 78 5.24 -12.82 2.75
CA ALA A 78 5.16 -14.22 3.16
C ALA A 78 3.72 -14.69 3.48
N ASP A 79 2.90 -13.80 4.07
CA ASP A 79 1.48 -14.07 4.36
C ASP A 79 0.62 -14.02 3.08
N LEU A 80 0.87 -13.04 2.21
CA LEU A 80 0.19 -12.90 0.92
C LEU A 80 0.56 -14.05 -0.03
N GLU A 81 1.84 -14.38 -0.21
CA GLU A 81 2.29 -15.52 -1.02
C GLU A 81 1.73 -16.84 -0.48
N SER A 82 1.63 -17.01 0.84
CA SER A 82 0.98 -18.18 1.45
C SER A 82 -0.52 -18.21 1.16
N LYS A 83 -1.23 -17.08 1.21
CA LYS A 83 -2.68 -17.01 0.92
C LYS A 83 -3.01 -17.16 -0.57
N PHE A 84 -2.19 -16.61 -1.48
CA PHE A 84 -2.39 -16.76 -2.92
C PHE A 84 -2.08 -18.18 -3.41
N HIS A 85 -1.11 -18.89 -2.82
CA HIS A 85 -0.86 -20.31 -3.13
C HIS A 85 -1.97 -21.26 -2.66
N ILE A 86 -2.84 -20.86 -1.72
CA ILE A 86 -3.97 -21.70 -1.27
C ILE A 86 -5.18 -21.60 -2.22
N LEU A 87 -5.22 -20.61 -3.11
CA LEU A 87 -6.33 -20.36 -4.03
C LEU A 87 -6.11 -20.86 -5.47
N ASN A 88 -5.05 -21.62 -5.74
CA ASN A 88 -4.89 -22.31 -7.02
C ASN A 88 -5.57 -23.70 -7.00
N ILE A 89 -6.91 -23.70 -7.03
CA ILE A 89 -7.75 -24.83 -7.44
C ILE A 89 -8.65 -24.36 -8.58
#